data_AF-A0A5B9M8S1-F1
#
_entry.id   AF-A0A5B9M8S1-F1
#
_cell.length_a   1.000
_cell.length_b   1.000
_cell.length_c   1.000
_cell.angle_alpha   90.00
_cell.angle_beta   90.00
_cell.angle_gamma   90.00
#
_symmetry.space_group_name_H-M   'P 1'
#
loop_
_entity.id
_entity.type
_entity.pdbx_description
1 polymer ?
#
loop_
_entity_poly.entity_id
_entity_poly.type
_entity_poly.pdbx_seq_one_letter_code
_entity_poly.pdbx_strand_id
1 'polypeptide(L)' 'MSSSNRTAVPCEAAIYRNDHPVGPMRLPIKEQASFVEEFNRLYRRAGIVIERFERSAASCNPNKKG' A
#
# COMPACT_ATOMS: atom_id res chain seq x y z
N MET A 1 13.47 -17.28 20.22
CA MET A 1 12.76 -16.29 19.39
C MET A 1 13.59 -16.08 18.13
N SER A 2 13.11 -16.49 16.96
CA SER A 2 13.87 -16.36 15.70
C SER A 2 13.33 -15.18 14.90
N SER A 3 14.00 -14.03 14.96
CA SER A 3 13.72 -12.90 14.08
C SER A 3 14.31 -13.19 12.71
N SER A 4 13.46 -13.40 11.72
CA SER A 4 13.91 -13.54 10.33
C SER A 4 14.40 -12.17 9.85
N ASN A 5 15.67 -12.05 9.45
CA ASN A 5 16.24 -10.85 8.80
C ASN A 5 15.71 -10.70 7.35
N ARG A 6 14.42 -10.91 7.13
CA ARG A 6 13.77 -10.64 5.85
C ARG A 6 13.56 -9.15 5.76
N THR A 7 14.29 -8.48 4.89
CA THR A 7 14.04 -7.08 4.55
C THR A 7 12.62 -7.00 4.01
N ALA A 8 11.69 -6.45 4.81
CA ALA A 8 10.33 -6.24 4.37
C ALA A 8 10.36 -5.22 3.23
N VAL A 9 10.03 -5.65 2.01
CA VAL A 9 9.85 -4.69 0.92
C VAL A 9 8.58 -3.90 1.23
N PRO A 10 8.64 -2.56 1.28
CA PRO A 10 7.50 -1.73 1.58
C PRO A 10 6.40 -1.96 0.54
N CYS A 11 5.15 -2.06 1.00
CA CYS A 11 3.99 -2.04 0.11
C CYS A 11 3.62 -0.58 -0.16
N GLU A 12 3.11 -0.30 -1.36
CA GLU A 12 2.74 1.05 -1.79
C GLU A 12 1.23 1.31 -1.73
N ALA A 13 0.42 0.29 -1.47
CA ALA A 13 -1.03 0.39 -1.45
C ALA A 13 -1.69 -0.63 -0.50
N ALA A 14 -2.99 -0.46 -0.27
CA ALA A 14 -3.87 -1.42 0.38
C ALA A 14 -5.10 -1.70 -0.49
N ILE A 15 -5.61 -2.92 -0.39
CA ILE A 15 -6.90 -3.32 -0.98
C ILE A 15 -7.98 -3.18 0.08
N TYR A 16 -9.11 -2.61 -0.31
CA TYR A 16 -10.33 -2.52 0.49
C TYR A 16 -11.46 -3.26 -0.18
N ARG A 17 -12.37 -3.81 0.62
CA ARG A 17 -13.63 -4.40 0.18
C ARG A 17 -14.77 -3.81 1.01
N ASN A 18 -15.69 -3.09 0.37
CA ASN A 18 -16.79 -2.39 1.04
C ASN A 18 -16.26 -1.57 2.24
N ASP A 19 -15.23 -0.75 2.00
CA ASP A 19 -14.55 0.10 2.99
C ASP A 19 -13.82 -0.64 4.13
N HIS A 20 -13.74 -1.98 4.08
CA HIS A 20 -12.94 -2.77 5.01
C HIS A 20 -11.55 -3.09 4.43
N PRO A 21 -10.45 -2.81 5.13
CA PRO A 21 -9.11 -3.15 4.65
C PRO A 21 -8.94 -4.67 4.60
N VAL A 22 -8.57 -5.18 3.43
CA VAL A 22 -8.31 -6.61 3.18
C VAL A 22 -6.83 -6.92 3.36
N GLY A 23 -5.95 -6.01 2.96
CA GLY A 23 -4.52 -6.17 3.16
C GLY A 23 -3.64 -5.27 2.29
N PRO A 24 -2.33 -5.28 2.56
CA PRO A 24 -1.37 -4.51 1.78
C PRO A 24 -1.12 -5.14 0.40
N MET A 25 -0.83 -4.30 -0.58
CA MET A 25 -0.54 -4.68 -1.96
C MET A 25 0.70 -3.95 -2.47
N ARG A 26 1.52 -4.68 -3.22
CA ARG A 26 2.57 -4.08 -4.04
C ARG A 26 2.01 -3.67 -5.38
N LEU A 27 2.34 -2.47 -5.80
CA LEU A 27 1.96 -2.01 -7.14
C LEU A 27 2.99 -2.50 -8.18
N PRO A 28 2.59 -2.60 -9.46
CA PRO A 28 3.54 -2.84 -10.54
C PRO A 28 4.69 -1.82 -10.54
N ILE A 29 5.87 -2.21 -11.03
CA ILE A 29 7.02 -1.30 -11.08
C ILE A 29 6.75 -0.12 -12.04
N LYS A 30 6.01 -0.38 -13.13
CA LYS A 30 5.67 0.60 -14.16
C LYS A 30 4.18 0.92 -14.12
N GLU A 31 3.82 2.13 -14.53
CA GLU A 31 2.42 2.55 -14.76
C GLU A 31 1.50 2.37 -13.55
N GLN A 32 2.01 2.60 -12.34
CA GLN A 32 1.24 2.44 -11.09
C GLN A 32 -0.06 3.23 -11.05
N ALA A 33 -0.05 4.47 -11.57
CA ALA A 33 -1.23 5.32 -11.58
C ALA A 33 -2.32 4.72 -12.49
N SER A 34 -1.97 4.39 -13.74
CA SER A 34 -2.87 3.77 -14.70
C SER A 34 -3.39 2.42 -14.22
N PHE A 35 -2.54 1.61 -13.56
CA PHE A 35 -2.96 0.35 -12.96
C PHE A 35 -4.03 0.55 -11.90
N VAL A 36 -3.82 1.48 -10.96
CA VAL A 36 -4.79 1.76 -9.89
C VAL A 36 -6.11 2.28 -10.46
N GLU A 37 -6.03 3.17 -11.46
CA GLU A 37 -7.20 3.71 -12.15
C GLU A 37 -8.02 2.60 -12.82
N GLU A 38 -7.38 1.78 -13.66
CA GLU A 38 -8.06 0.69 -14.39
C GLU A 38 -8.58 -0.40 -13.45
N PHE A 39 -7.81 -0.76 -12.40
CA PHE A 39 -8.26 -1.71 -11.40
C PHE A 39 -9.53 -1.21 -10.71
N ASN A 40 -9.52 0.04 -10.23
CA ASN A 40 -10.67 0.62 -9.55
C ASN A 40 -11.86 0.78 -10.51
N ARG A 41 -11.62 1.13 -11.78
CA ARG A 41 -12.68 1.19 -12.80
C ARG A 41 -13.38 -0.16 -12.97
N LEU A 42 -12.63 -1.26 -13.01
CA LEU A 42 -13.16 -2.62 -13.21
C LEU A 42 -13.85 -3.18 -11.97
N TYR A 43 -13.24 -3.04 -10.80
CA TYR A 43 -13.65 -3.78 -9.59
C TYR A 43 -14.48 -2.97 -8.58
N ARG A 44 -14.61 -1.64 -8.75
CA ARG A 44 -15.40 -0.80 -7.84
C ARG A 44 -16.85 -1.27 -7.70
N ARG A 45 -17.47 -1.81 -8.76
CA ARG A 45 -18.83 -2.36 -8.68
C ARG A 45 -18.95 -3.59 -7.78
N ALA A 46 -17.86 -4.32 -7.58
CA ALA A 46 -17.79 -5.43 -6.63
C ALA A 46 -17.38 -4.96 -5.21
N GLY A 47 -17.30 -3.64 -5.01
CA GLY A 47 -16.87 -3.03 -3.76
C GLY A 47 -15.37 -3.16 -3.49
N ILE A 48 -14.55 -3.56 -4.47
CA ILE A 48 -13.11 -3.76 -4.28
C ILE A 48 -12.35 -2.58 -4.87
N VAL A 49 -11.49 -1.94 -4.07
CA VAL A 49 -10.68 -0.78 -4.49
C VAL A 49 -9.26 -0.86 -3.95
N ILE A 50 -8.33 -0.25 -4.66
CA ILE A 50 -6.95 -0.02 -4.22
C ILE A 50 -6.81 1.45 -3.80
N GLU A 51 -6.22 1.67 -2.64
CA GLU A 51 -5.78 2.98 -2.18
C GLU A 51 -4.26 2.99 -2.02
N ARG A 52 -3.62 4.02 -2.54
CA ARG A 52 -2.16 4.18 -2.45
C ARG A 52 -1.81 4.78 -1.10
N PHE A 53 -0.75 4.29 -0.47
CA PHE A 53 -0.16 4.98 0.65
C PHE A 53 0.53 6.24 0.12
N GLU A 54 0.06 7.41 0.54
CA GLU A 54 0.89 8.60 0.44
C GLU A 54 2.15 8.32 1.26
N ARG A 55 3.31 8.28 0.61
CA ARG A 55 4.57 8.39 1.35
C ARG A 55 4.57 9.78 1.94
N SER A 56 3.97 9.94 3.11
CA SER A 56 4.22 11.12 3.91
C SER A 56 5.72 11.17 4.10
N ALA A 57 6.36 12.19 3.54
CA ALA A 57 7.74 12.55 3.83
C ALA A 57 7.90 13.03 5.29
N ALA A 58 7.04 12.59 6.21
CA ALA A 58 7.29 12.63 7.64
C ALA A 58 8.42 11.63 7.94
N SER A 59 9.63 12.16 7.80
CA SER A 59 10.87 11.66 8.36
C SER A 59 10.65 10.71 9.55
N CYS A 60 10.92 9.42 9.36
CA CYS A 60 11.41 8.61 10.46
C CYS A 60 12.82 9.12 10.77
N ASN A 61 12.91 10.19 11.55
CA ASN A 61 14.17 10.71 12.07
C ASN A 61 14.39 10.04 13.43
N PRO A 62 15.28 9.04 13.58
CA PRO A 62 15.42 8.27 14.81
C PRO A 62 16.15 9.02 15.95
N ASN A 63 16.33 10.34 15.86
CA ASN A 63 17.16 11.12 16.78
C ASN A 63 16.40 12.25 17.53
N LYS A 64 15.22 11.96 18.08
CA LYS A 64 14.74 12.71 19.26
C LYS A 64 15.13 11.95 20.53
N LYS A 65 16.35 12.17 21.01
CA LYS A 65 16.68 11.97 22.43
C LYS A 65 16.08 13.15 23.20
N GLY A 66 15.29 12.85 24.21
CA GLY A 66 14.86 13.81 25.23
C GLY A 66 15.96 14.12 26.22
#